data_AF-W4QNJ5-F1
#
_entry.id   AF-W4QNJ5-F1
#
_cell.length_a   1.000
_cell.length_b   1.000
_cell.length_c   1.000
_cell.angle_alpha   90.00
_cell.angle_beta   90.00
_cell.angle_gamma   90.00
#
_symmetry.space_group_name_H-M   'P 1'
#
loop_
_entity.id
_entity.type
_entity.pdbx_description
1 polymer ?
#
loop_
_entity_poly.entity_id
_entity_poly.type
_entity_poly.pdbx_seq_one_letter_code
_entity_poly.pdbx_strand_id
1 'polypeptide(L)'
;MEIWLQEVDLETGTLVGERYSLWDGALKQIHAQEAPHLYKRNGYYYVMIAEGGTGHTHSVTIARSKFLTGPYENCKLNPILTHRHLGRDYPIVNVGHADIVETQDGEWWMVSLASRPYGGYFRNLGRETFLVPFTWEEDWPLVNPGKGIIEIETKRPSLREHRWPTAPACDHFEAADLDQRWNFIRTPRGDFWSLTERPGYLRLKLKPEMISEEVNPSFIGRRQEHLSFAASCALQFEPHHEQEVAGIVLLQNHNYQYRVELSSGKGERRIQLIKREAGAEEVVAQAKLPESEKLYVKVEAVEQDYHFYYATKAEQWQTLKEYVDGRILSTDVAGGFAGAYIGMYASSQGAASENVADFDWFEYRGM
;
A
#
# COMPACT_ATOMS: atom_id res chain seq x y z
N MET A 1 -8.85 -23.58 12.80
CA MET A 1 -7.36 -23.51 12.85
C MET A 1 -7.00 -23.13 14.27
N GLU A 2 -5.88 -23.60 14.80
CA GLU A 2 -5.50 -23.36 16.21
C GLU A 2 -4.35 -22.36 16.30
N ILE A 3 -4.37 -21.55 17.36
CA ILE A 3 -3.26 -20.70 17.77
C ILE A 3 -2.30 -21.52 18.63
N TRP A 4 -1.03 -21.51 18.23
CA TRP A 4 0.02 -22.28 18.90
C TRP A 4 0.99 -21.38 19.65
N LEU A 5 1.47 -21.86 20.79
CA LEU A 5 2.53 -21.27 21.58
C LEU A 5 3.73 -22.20 21.65
N GLN A 6 4.93 -21.64 21.49
CA GLN A 6 6.18 -22.30 21.79
C GLN A 6 7.21 -21.25 22.20
N GLU A 7 8.12 -21.61 23.10
CA GLU A 7 9.17 -20.73 23.59
C GLU A 7 10.24 -20.50 22.51
N VAL A 8 10.77 -19.28 22.44
CA VAL A 8 11.92 -18.93 21.62
C VAL A 8 13.11 -18.70 22.54
N ASP A 9 14.18 -19.46 22.32
CA ASP A 9 15.48 -19.18 22.90
C ASP A 9 16.09 -17.98 22.15
N LEU A 10 16.31 -16.88 22.86
CA LEU A 10 16.81 -15.63 22.28
C LEU A 10 18.31 -15.66 21.97
N GLU A 11 19.09 -16.55 22.57
CA GLU A 11 20.51 -16.72 22.26
C GLU A 11 20.69 -17.47 20.96
N THR A 12 19.88 -18.52 20.74
CA THR A 12 19.98 -19.37 19.53
C THR A 12 19.03 -18.97 18.41
N GLY A 13 17.99 -18.20 18.71
CA GLY A 13 16.93 -17.86 17.75
C GLY A 13 16.06 -19.06 17.37
N THR A 14 16.01 -20.11 18.21
CA THR A 14 15.29 -21.35 17.90
C THR A 14 14.10 -21.58 18.80
N LEU A 15 13.12 -22.33 18.30
CA LEU A 15 11.99 -22.79 19.09
C LEU A 15 12.43 -23.95 19.99
N VAL A 16 12.11 -23.85 21.27
CA VAL A 16 12.47 -24.83 22.30
C VAL A 16 11.24 -25.26 23.10
N GLY A 17 11.38 -26.35 23.85
CA GLY A 17 10.33 -26.85 24.74
C GLY A 17 9.10 -27.42 24.02
N GLU A 18 8.04 -27.62 24.80
CA GLU A 18 6.76 -28.16 24.34
C GLU A 18 5.95 -27.10 23.58
N ARG A 19 5.17 -27.55 22.59
CA ARG A 19 4.26 -26.72 21.81
C ARG A 19 2.83 -26.89 22.32
N TYR A 20 2.16 -25.78 22.63
CA TYR A 20 0.81 -25.77 23.20
C TYR A 20 -0.23 -25.22 22.22
N SER A 21 -1.37 -25.89 22.07
CA SER A 21 -2.55 -25.30 21.43
C SER A 21 -3.27 -24.43 22.47
N LEU A 22 -3.36 -23.12 22.22
CA LEU A 22 -3.94 -22.18 23.17
C LEU A 22 -5.45 -22.04 22.97
N TRP A 23 -5.86 -21.85 21.71
CA TRP A 23 -7.22 -21.44 21.37
C TRP A 23 -7.51 -21.64 19.88
N ASP A 24 -8.73 -22.07 19.55
CA ASP A 24 -9.20 -22.30 18.19
C ASP A 24 -10.11 -21.18 17.66
N GLY A 25 -10.17 -20.05 18.38
CA GLY A 25 -10.96 -18.87 18.03
C GLY A 25 -12.39 -18.86 18.60
N ALA A 26 -13.00 -17.67 18.60
CA ALA A 26 -14.34 -17.46 19.13
C ALA A 26 -15.41 -17.86 18.11
N LEU A 27 -15.16 -17.62 16.82
CA LEU A 27 -16.17 -17.69 15.76
C LEU A 27 -16.13 -19.05 15.06
N LYS A 28 -16.91 -20.02 15.57
CA LYS A 28 -16.83 -21.45 15.16
C LYS A 28 -17.14 -21.77 13.71
N GLN A 29 -17.89 -20.92 12.99
CA GLN A 29 -18.21 -21.12 11.57
C GLN A 29 -17.34 -20.26 10.64
N ILE A 30 -16.33 -19.59 11.20
CA ILE A 30 -15.49 -18.63 10.49
C ILE A 30 -14.04 -19.16 10.43
N HIS A 31 -13.33 -18.80 9.36
CA HIS A 31 -11.97 -19.25 9.09
C HIS A 31 -10.93 -18.16 9.39
N ALA A 32 -9.65 -18.49 9.19
CA ALA A 32 -8.51 -17.56 9.30
C ALA A 32 -8.33 -16.93 10.69
N GLN A 33 -8.19 -17.77 11.73
CA GLN A 33 -7.62 -17.37 13.01
C GLN A 33 -6.16 -16.90 12.83
N GLU A 34 -5.89 -15.61 12.78
CA GLU A 34 -4.57 -15.04 12.50
C GLU A 34 -4.17 -13.96 13.51
N ALA A 35 -2.96 -13.41 13.36
CA ALA A 35 -2.45 -12.30 14.18
C ALA A 35 -2.55 -12.51 15.71
N PRO A 36 -2.05 -13.64 16.26
CA PRO A 36 -2.10 -13.85 17.69
C PRO A 36 -1.17 -12.89 18.44
N HIS A 37 -1.74 -12.11 19.34
CA HIS A 37 -1.02 -11.28 20.30
C HIS A 37 -1.33 -11.74 21.73
N LEU A 38 -0.28 -11.89 22.54
CA LEU A 38 -0.34 -12.31 23.94
C LEU A 38 -0.11 -11.12 24.87
N TYR A 39 -1.01 -10.93 25.84
CA TYR A 39 -0.88 -9.88 26.85
C TYR A 39 -1.04 -10.47 28.25
N LYS A 40 -0.35 -9.89 29.24
CA LYS A 40 -0.51 -10.26 30.66
C LYS A 40 -1.04 -9.06 31.44
N ARG A 41 -2.24 -9.20 32.02
CA ARG A 41 -2.89 -8.12 32.78
C ARG A 41 -3.78 -8.71 33.88
N ASN A 42 -3.78 -8.10 35.07
CA ASN A 42 -4.64 -8.47 36.21
C ASN A 42 -4.67 -9.98 36.52
N GLY A 43 -3.50 -10.62 36.45
CA GLY A 43 -3.33 -12.05 36.71
C GLY A 43 -3.96 -12.97 35.66
N TYR A 44 -4.27 -12.45 34.46
CA TYR A 44 -4.68 -13.21 33.29
C TYR A 44 -3.65 -13.08 32.15
N TYR A 45 -3.60 -14.11 31.32
CA TYR A 45 -3.02 -14.10 29.99
C TYR A 45 -4.15 -13.94 28.99
N TYR A 46 -4.07 -12.99 28.08
CA TYR A 46 -5.02 -12.76 27.01
C TYR A 46 -4.40 -13.17 25.69
N VAL A 47 -5.16 -13.88 24.86
CA VAL A 47 -4.85 -14.10 23.44
C VAL A 47 -5.87 -13.30 22.64
N MET A 48 -5.40 -12.29 21.92
CA MET A 48 -6.18 -11.55 20.93
C MET A 48 -5.79 -12.03 19.55
N ILE A 49 -6.76 -12.24 18.67
CA ILE A 49 -6.56 -12.67 17.28
C ILE A 49 -7.44 -11.87 16.34
N ALA A 50 -7.18 -12.00 15.04
CA ALA A 50 -8.16 -11.72 14.01
C ALA A 50 -8.86 -13.01 13.56
N GLU A 51 -10.13 -12.88 13.16
CA GLU A 51 -10.91 -13.96 12.55
C GLU A 51 -11.76 -13.45 11.38
N GLY A 52 -12.05 -14.34 10.42
CA GLY A 52 -12.97 -14.10 9.31
C GLY A 52 -12.36 -13.59 8.03
N GLY A 53 -11.05 -13.83 7.88
CA GLY A 53 -10.26 -13.41 6.74
C GLY A 53 -10.11 -11.89 6.72
N THR A 54 -9.58 -11.36 5.61
CA THR A 54 -9.25 -9.94 5.47
C THR A 54 -10.31 -9.14 4.71
N GLY A 55 -11.50 -9.73 4.54
CA GLY A 55 -12.63 -9.16 3.80
C GLY A 55 -13.73 -8.63 4.71
N HIS A 56 -14.96 -8.59 4.20
CA HIS A 56 -16.08 -7.97 4.90
C HIS A 56 -16.39 -8.62 6.27
N THR A 57 -16.08 -9.91 6.41
CA THR A 57 -16.23 -10.68 7.64
C THR A 57 -15.01 -10.61 8.55
N HIS A 58 -14.07 -9.68 8.37
CA HIS A 58 -12.94 -9.52 9.29
C HIS A 58 -13.43 -9.12 10.70
N SER A 59 -12.65 -9.43 11.73
CA SER A 59 -12.93 -9.05 13.12
C SER A 59 -11.71 -9.23 14.01
N VAL A 60 -11.78 -8.63 15.20
CA VAL A 60 -10.89 -8.91 16.34
C VAL A 60 -11.67 -9.70 17.39
N THR A 61 -11.07 -10.78 17.90
CA THR A 61 -11.62 -11.58 18.99
C THR A 61 -10.57 -11.83 20.07
N ILE A 62 -11.01 -12.04 21.31
CA ILE A 62 -10.13 -12.21 22.46
C ILE A 62 -10.62 -13.30 23.42
N ALA A 63 -9.67 -14.02 24.01
CA ALA A 63 -9.89 -14.97 25.08
C ALA A 63 -8.85 -14.76 26.19
N ARG A 64 -9.10 -15.28 27.39
CA ARG A 64 -8.14 -15.17 28.52
C ARG A 64 -8.00 -16.47 29.30
N SER A 65 -6.89 -16.63 30.01
CA SER A 65 -6.66 -17.74 30.95
C SER A 65 -5.86 -17.29 32.16
N LYS A 66 -5.97 -18.01 33.28
CA LYS A 66 -5.07 -17.83 34.43
C LYS A 66 -3.70 -18.46 34.19
N PHE A 67 -3.58 -19.36 33.21
CA PHE A 67 -2.34 -20.05 32.86
C PHE A 67 -1.97 -19.72 31.41
N LEU A 68 -0.69 -19.50 31.15
CA LEU A 68 -0.20 -19.16 29.81
C LEU A 68 -0.60 -20.20 28.76
N THR A 69 -0.60 -21.48 29.14
CA THR A 69 -0.93 -22.63 28.29
C THR A 69 -2.43 -22.99 28.29
N GLY A 70 -3.28 -22.17 28.92
CA GLY A 70 -4.72 -22.35 28.93
C GLY A 70 -5.25 -23.27 30.04
N PRO A 71 -6.52 -23.71 29.94
CA PRO A 71 -7.46 -23.43 28.84
C PRO A 71 -7.87 -21.95 28.82
N TYR A 72 -8.17 -21.42 27.63
CA TYR A 72 -8.63 -20.04 27.43
C TYR A 72 -10.16 -19.96 27.41
N GLU A 73 -10.74 -19.05 28.20
CA GLU A 73 -12.16 -18.70 28.16
C GLU A 73 -12.43 -17.58 27.16
N ASN A 74 -13.48 -17.73 26.35
CA ASN A 74 -13.89 -16.72 25.38
C ASN A 74 -14.44 -15.47 26.07
N CYS A 75 -14.10 -14.29 25.55
CA CYS A 75 -14.87 -13.09 25.86
C CYS A 75 -16.30 -13.24 25.33
N LYS A 76 -17.30 -12.98 26.18
CA LYS A 76 -18.71 -13.01 25.77
C LYS A 76 -19.10 -11.87 24.83
N LEU A 77 -18.28 -10.82 24.75
CA LEU A 77 -18.46 -9.69 23.85
C LEU A 77 -17.85 -9.92 22.46
N ASN A 78 -17.26 -11.09 22.20
CA ASN A 78 -16.69 -11.37 20.89
C ASN A 78 -17.74 -11.32 19.77
N PRO A 79 -17.39 -10.76 18.59
CA PRO A 79 -16.14 -10.05 18.31
C PRO A 79 -16.06 -8.68 18.99
N ILE A 80 -14.92 -8.38 19.60
CA ILE A 80 -14.72 -7.11 20.33
C ILE A 80 -14.59 -5.90 19.40
N LEU A 81 -14.27 -6.13 18.13
CA LEU A 81 -14.26 -5.11 17.08
C LEU A 81 -14.57 -5.75 15.72
N THR A 82 -15.55 -5.18 14.99
CA THR A 82 -15.90 -5.58 13.63
C THR A 82 -16.79 -4.53 12.98
N HIS A 83 -16.68 -4.35 11.66
CA HIS A 83 -17.59 -3.49 10.89
C HIS A 83 -18.57 -4.27 10.00
N ARG A 84 -18.56 -5.61 10.06
CA ARG A 84 -19.38 -6.47 9.18
C ARG A 84 -20.89 -6.21 9.27
N HIS A 85 -21.35 -5.64 10.39
CA HIS A 85 -22.77 -5.36 10.63
C HIS A 85 -23.21 -3.98 10.12
N LEU A 86 -22.25 -3.11 9.75
CA LEU A 86 -22.54 -1.78 9.23
C LEU A 86 -22.88 -1.79 7.73
N GLY A 87 -22.70 -2.94 7.07
CA GLY A 87 -22.93 -3.08 5.63
C GLY A 87 -21.73 -2.66 4.79
N ARG A 88 -21.81 -2.93 3.48
CA ARG A 88 -20.73 -2.68 2.53
C ARG A 88 -20.57 -1.21 2.14
N ASP A 89 -21.61 -0.42 2.35
CA ASP A 89 -21.66 1.01 2.01
C ASP A 89 -21.12 1.91 3.14
N TYR A 90 -20.73 1.31 4.28
CA TYR A 90 -20.09 2.06 5.35
C TYR A 90 -18.66 2.51 4.93
N PRO A 91 -18.21 3.73 5.26
CA PRO A 91 -16.95 4.29 4.75
C PRO A 91 -15.68 3.57 5.22
N ILE A 92 -15.75 2.79 6.30
CA ILE A 92 -14.64 1.99 6.82
C ILE A 92 -15.09 0.53 6.89
N VAL A 93 -14.41 -0.37 6.19
CA VAL A 93 -14.78 -1.80 6.10
C VAL A 93 -13.57 -2.69 6.37
N ASN A 94 -13.81 -4.00 6.50
CA ASN A 94 -12.77 -5.02 6.72
C ASN A 94 -11.92 -4.79 7.99
N VAL A 95 -12.51 -4.22 9.04
CA VAL A 95 -11.84 -3.95 10.32
C VAL A 95 -11.43 -5.25 11.01
N GLY A 96 -10.15 -5.35 11.41
CA GLY A 96 -9.61 -6.48 12.15
C GLY A 96 -8.10 -6.37 12.37
N HIS A 97 -7.45 -7.49 12.71
CA HIS A 97 -5.98 -7.59 12.84
C HIS A 97 -5.40 -6.46 13.68
N ALA A 98 -5.82 -6.44 14.95
CA ALA A 98 -5.50 -5.36 15.87
C ALA A 98 -4.34 -5.69 16.80
N ASP A 99 -3.71 -4.63 17.30
CA ASP A 99 -2.79 -4.65 18.44
C ASP A 99 -3.22 -3.55 19.43
N ILE A 100 -2.82 -3.67 20.70
CA ILE A 100 -3.23 -2.73 21.76
C ILE A 100 -2.02 -2.07 22.42
N VAL A 101 -2.23 -0.83 22.86
CA VAL A 101 -1.24 -0.05 23.57
C VAL A 101 -1.88 0.70 24.73
N GLU A 102 -1.16 0.76 25.84
CA GLU A 102 -1.46 1.60 26.99
C GLU A 102 -0.54 2.83 26.98
N THR A 103 -1.12 4.02 27.12
CA THR A 103 -0.36 5.25 27.31
C THR A 103 0.21 5.34 28.73
N GLN A 104 1.17 6.24 28.96
CA GLN A 104 1.72 6.45 30.31
C GLN A 104 0.68 6.93 31.35
N ASP A 105 -0.47 7.43 30.89
CA ASP A 105 -1.56 7.94 31.74
C ASP A 105 -2.70 6.90 31.90
N GLY A 106 -2.50 5.66 31.42
CA GLY A 106 -3.45 4.55 31.58
C GLY A 106 -4.60 4.55 30.55
N GLU A 107 -4.57 5.42 29.54
CA GLU A 107 -5.51 5.32 28.42
C GLU A 107 -5.14 4.15 27.50
N TRP A 108 -6.15 3.39 27.07
CA TRP A 108 -5.98 2.22 26.22
C TRP A 108 -6.48 2.49 24.80
N TRP A 109 -5.64 2.10 23.84
CA TRP A 109 -5.88 2.30 22.42
C TRP A 109 -5.62 1.04 21.64
N MET A 110 -6.40 0.84 20.59
CA MET A 110 -6.25 -0.26 19.66
C MET A 110 -5.86 0.30 18.29
N VAL A 111 -4.75 -0.19 17.74
CA VAL A 111 -4.42 0.00 16.33
C VAL A 111 -5.00 -1.18 15.55
N SER A 112 -5.61 -0.92 14.40
CA SER A 112 -6.27 -1.96 13.60
C SER A 112 -6.19 -1.61 12.12
N LEU A 113 -6.10 -2.64 11.27
CA LEU A 113 -6.26 -2.41 9.85
C LEU A 113 -7.74 -2.29 9.48
N ALA A 114 -8.01 -1.46 8.47
CA ALA A 114 -9.29 -1.44 7.76
C ALA A 114 -9.08 -0.95 6.33
N SER A 115 -10.16 -0.80 5.57
CA SER A 115 -10.12 -0.26 4.20
C SER A 115 -11.19 0.80 4.01
N ARG A 116 -10.90 1.81 3.18
CA ARG A 116 -11.90 2.75 2.67
C ARG A 116 -12.26 2.40 1.23
N PRO A 117 -13.44 1.80 0.96
CA PRO A 117 -13.90 1.53 -0.39
C PRO A 117 -14.43 2.82 -1.03
N TYR A 118 -14.30 2.96 -2.35
CA TYR A 118 -14.83 4.11 -3.09
C TYR A 118 -15.13 3.76 -4.55
N GLY A 119 -16.05 4.50 -5.18
CA GLY A 119 -16.56 4.20 -6.52
C GLY A 119 -17.25 2.83 -6.62
N GLY A 120 -17.88 2.39 -5.52
CA GLY A 120 -18.37 1.02 -5.28
C GLY A 120 -17.62 0.35 -4.12
N TYR A 121 -17.61 -0.98 -4.09
CA TYR A 121 -16.80 -1.74 -3.12
C TYR A 121 -15.40 -2.02 -3.68
N PHE A 122 -14.64 -0.97 -3.99
CA PHE A 122 -13.29 -1.05 -4.56
C PHE A 122 -12.27 -0.38 -3.66
N ARG A 123 -11.18 -1.09 -3.36
CA ARG A 123 -10.13 -0.68 -2.42
C ARG A 123 -8.80 -0.48 -3.14
N ASN A 124 -8.58 0.66 -3.77
CA ASN A 124 -7.30 0.96 -4.43
C ASN A 124 -6.19 1.26 -3.42
N LEU A 125 -6.50 1.88 -2.27
CA LEU A 125 -5.52 2.17 -1.22
C LEU A 125 -5.06 0.90 -0.46
N GLY A 126 -5.75 -0.22 -0.67
CA GLY A 126 -5.50 -1.47 0.06
C GLY A 126 -6.03 -1.42 1.50
N ARG A 127 -5.18 -1.84 2.45
CA ARG A 127 -5.48 -1.80 3.88
C ARG A 127 -4.68 -0.68 4.52
N GLU A 128 -5.38 0.15 5.29
CA GLU A 128 -4.87 1.33 5.97
C GLU A 128 -4.89 1.08 7.48
N THR A 129 -4.18 1.91 8.25
CA THR A 129 -4.11 1.78 9.72
C THR A 129 -5.02 2.80 10.39
N PHE A 130 -5.80 2.33 11.35
CA PHE A 130 -6.74 3.10 12.14
C PHE A 130 -6.44 2.98 13.63
N LEU A 131 -6.92 3.95 14.40
CA LEU A 131 -6.74 4.03 15.84
C LEU A 131 -8.12 4.20 16.50
N VAL A 132 -8.42 3.39 17.52
CA VAL A 132 -9.70 3.43 18.23
C VAL A 132 -9.48 3.31 19.74
N PRO A 133 -10.13 4.15 20.58
CA PRO A 133 -10.01 4.03 22.03
C PRO A 133 -10.77 2.81 22.53
N PHE A 134 -10.32 2.23 23.64
CA PHE A 134 -11.11 1.23 24.35
C PHE A 134 -10.89 1.35 25.86
N THR A 135 -11.80 0.75 26.63
CA THR A 135 -11.68 0.67 28.10
C THR A 135 -11.76 -0.79 28.54
N TRP A 136 -11.31 -1.07 29.76
CA TRP A 136 -11.50 -2.38 30.38
C TRP A 136 -12.74 -2.38 31.28
N GLU A 137 -13.68 -3.28 31.02
CA GLU A 137 -14.88 -3.50 31.84
C GLU A 137 -14.92 -4.98 32.26
N GLU A 138 -14.98 -5.24 33.57
CA GLU A 138 -14.91 -6.61 34.12
C GLU A 138 -13.72 -7.43 33.56
N ASP A 139 -12.58 -6.76 33.38
CA ASP A 139 -11.36 -7.32 32.79
C ASP A 139 -11.51 -7.83 31.35
N TRP A 140 -12.44 -7.24 30.58
CA TRP A 140 -12.56 -7.42 29.12
C TRP A 140 -12.50 -6.07 28.38
N PRO A 141 -11.96 -6.02 27.15
CA PRO A 141 -11.93 -4.79 26.37
C PRO A 141 -13.32 -4.45 25.84
N LEU A 142 -13.73 -3.20 26.06
CA LEU A 142 -14.90 -2.56 25.47
C LEU A 142 -14.41 -1.50 24.48
N VAL A 143 -14.42 -1.83 23.19
CA VAL A 143 -13.91 -0.95 22.14
C VAL A 143 -14.93 0.16 21.83
N ASN A 144 -14.45 1.40 21.76
CA ASN A 144 -15.24 2.62 21.56
C ASN A 144 -16.59 2.59 22.32
N PRO A 145 -16.58 2.74 23.66
CA PRO A 145 -17.74 2.54 24.52
C PRO A 145 -19.02 3.25 24.02
N GLY A 146 -20.12 2.49 23.94
CA GLY A 146 -21.41 2.95 23.40
C GLY A 146 -21.53 2.89 21.88
N LYS A 147 -20.44 2.59 21.15
CA LYS A 147 -20.40 2.56 19.68
C LYS A 147 -19.90 1.23 19.11
N GLY A 148 -18.80 0.68 19.64
CA GLY A 148 -18.26 -0.62 19.19
C GLY A 148 -17.62 -0.62 17.79
N ILE A 149 -17.29 0.56 17.25
CA ILE A 149 -16.81 0.75 15.88
C ILE A 149 -15.64 1.73 15.82
N ILE A 150 -14.87 1.68 14.74
CA ILE A 150 -13.95 2.73 14.32
C ILE A 150 -14.75 3.82 13.61
N GLU A 151 -14.52 5.07 13.99
CA GLU A 151 -15.14 6.24 13.36
C GLU A 151 -14.12 6.97 12.48
N ILE A 152 -14.61 7.73 11.49
CA ILE A 152 -13.75 8.59 10.66
C ILE A 152 -13.02 9.62 11.54
N GLU A 153 -13.73 10.17 12.52
CA GLU A 153 -13.20 11.11 13.48
C GLU A 153 -13.39 10.57 14.88
N THR A 154 -12.35 10.66 15.70
CA THR A 154 -12.41 10.28 17.11
C THR A 154 -11.64 11.29 17.95
N LYS A 155 -11.87 11.27 19.26
CA LYS A 155 -11.06 12.05 20.19
C LYS A 155 -9.62 11.53 20.12
N ARG A 156 -8.65 12.42 20.17
CA ARG A 156 -7.24 12.02 20.28
C ARG A 156 -6.91 11.53 21.70
N PRO A 157 -5.84 10.75 21.90
CA PRO A 157 -5.30 10.47 23.22
C PRO A 157 -4.96 11.77 23.98
N SER A 158 -5.04 11.72 25.30
CA SER A 158 -4.74 12.82 26.22
C SER A 158 -3.23 13.08 26.33
N LEU A 159 -2.54 13.05 25.20
CA LEU A 159 -1.11 13.29 25.07
C LEU A 159 -0.84 14.71 24.59
N ARG A 160 0.36 15.21 24.90
CA ARG A 160 0.84 16.45 24.32
C ARG A 160 0.92 16.28 22.80
N GLU A 161 0.29 17.19 22.11
CA GLU A 161 0.32 17.22 20.65
C GLU A 161 1.74 17.44 20.13
N HIS A 162 2.13 16.59 19.19
CA HIS A 162 3.34 16.75 18.41
C HIS A 162 2.98 16.62 16.93
N ARG A 163 3.23 17.68 16.15
CA ARG A 163 3.02 17.69 14.70
C ARG A 163 4.36 17.56 14.01
N TRP A 164 4.53 16.51 13.23
CA TRP A 164 5.68 16.35 12.37
C TRP A 164 5.62 17.33 11.19
N PRO A 165 6.77 17.81 10.67
CA PRO A 165 6.79 18.59 9.44
C PRO A 165 6.13 17.83 8.29
N THR A 166 5.27 18.50 7.53
CA THR A 166 4.70 17.94 6.32
C THR A 166 5.81 17.76 5.29
N ALA A 167 6.00 16.53 4.82
CA ALA A 167 6.89 16.26 3.71
C ALA A 167 6.47 17.06 2.46
N PRO A 168 7.41 17.64 1.71
CA PRO A 168 7.06 18.35 0.49
C PRO A 168 6.38 17.41 -0.50
N ALA A 169 5.40 17.93 -1.24
CA ALA A 169 4.69 17.20 -2.27
C ALA A 169 5.60 16.79 -3.44
N CYS A 170 6.58 17.65 -3.75
CA CYS A 170 7.58 17.47 -4.78
C CYS A 170 8.90 17.01 -4.17
N ASP A 171 9.45 15.93 -4.73
CA ASP A 171 10.84 15.52 -4.51
C ASP A 171 11.66 15.94 -5.74
N HIS A 172 12.64 16.82 -5.52
CA HIS A 172 13.55 17.32 -6.54
C HIS A 172 14.84 16.49 -6.64
N PHE A 173 14.96 15.40 -5.88
CA PHE A 173 16.11 14.49 -5.94
C PHE A 173 17.48 15.16 -5.69
N GLU A 174 17.47 16.23 -4.88
CA GLU A 174 18.66 16.99 -4.48
C GLU A 174 19.38 16.36 -3.27
N ALA A 175 18.72 15.45 -2.55
CA ALA A 175 19.30 14.74 -1.42
C ALA A 175 20.29 13.67 -1.89
N ALA A 176 21.28 13.36 -1.05
CA ALA A 176 22.25 12.29 -1.34
C ALA A 176 21.63 10.89 -1.25
N ASP A 177 20.62 10.73 -0.39
CA ASP A 177 19.92 9.48 -0.14
C ASP A 177 18.47 9.57 -0.61
N LEU A 178 17.94 8.46 -1.09
CA LEU A 178 16.55 8.35 -1.54
C LEU A 178 15.61 8.45 -0.32
N ASP A 179 14.59 9.32 -0.41
CA ASP A 179 13.59 9.51 0.65
C ASP A 179 12.84 8.20 0.96
N GLN A 180 12.52 7.97 2.24
CA GLN A 180 11.88 6.73 2.74
C GLN A 180 10.48 6.46 2.17
N ARG A 181 9.84 7.45 1.52
CA ARG A 181 8.58 7.25 0.79
C ARG A 181 8.73 6.35 -0.43
N TRP A 182 9.95 6.26 -0.97
CA TRP A 182 10.23 5.50 -2.18
C TRP A 182 10.46 4.03 -1.89
N ASN A 183 9.88 3.19 -2.73
CA ASN A 183 9.90 1.74 -2.59
C ASN A 183 10.29 1.11 -3.92
N PHE A 184 11.04 0.02 -3.82
CA PHE A 184 11.37 -0.85 -4.94
C PHE A 184 10.42 -2.05 -4.98
N ILE A 185 10.33 -2.70 -6.14
CA ILE A 185 9.67 -4.01 -6.25
C ILE A 185 10.67 -5.10 -5.87
N ARG A 186 10.32 -5.91 -4.86
CA ARG A 186 11.16 -7.00 -4.33
C ARG A 186 12.51 -6.48 -3.81
N THR A 187 13.52 -7.34 -3.75
CA THR A 187 14.89 -6.93 -3.36
C THR A 187 15.53 -6.14 -4.50
N PRO A 188 15.98 -4.88 -4.28
CA PRO A 188 16.72 -4.14 -5.27
C PRO A 188 18.08 -4.80 -5.48
N ARG A 189 18.23 -5.53 -6.59
CA ARG A 189 19.48 -6.20 -6.95
C ARG A 189 20.15 -5.44 -8.10
N GLY A 190 21.42 -5.13 -7.91
CA GLY A 190 22.21 -4.36 -8.86
C GLY A 190 22.07 -2.85 -8.66
N ASP A 191 22.85 -2.13 -9.44
CA ASP A 191 22.96 -0.67 -9.41
C ASP A 191 22.12 -0.08 -10.56
N PHE A 192 20.80 0.02 -10.36
CA PHE A 192 19.86 0.50 -11.39
C PHE A 192 19.34 1.90 -11.12
N TRP A 193 19.73 2.53 -10.02
CA TRP A 193 19.32 3.89 -9.69
C TRP A 193 20.45 4.68 -9.04
N SER A 194 20.49 5.99 -9.28
CA SER A 194 21.48 6.87 -8.66
C SER A 194 20.94 8.29 -8.50
N LEU A 195 21.31 8.93 -7.39
CA LEU A 195 21.12 10.37 -7.14
C LEU A 195 22.42 11.17 -7.33
N THR A 196 23.55 10.47 -7.56
CA THR A 196 24.89 11.07 -7.55
C THR A 196 25.59 11.03 -8.90
N GLU A 197 25.20 10.10 -9.80
CA GLU A 197 25.71 10.09 -11.18
C GLU A 197 25.29 11.35 -11.96
N ARG A 198 24.17 11.94 -11.57
CA ARG A 198 23.70 13.23 -12.05
C ARG A 198 22.98 13.98 -10.92
N PRO A 199 23.68 14.83 -10.15
CA PRO A 199 23.07 15.57 -9.05
C PRO A 199 21.84 16.39 -9.48
N GLY A 200 20.80 16.40 -8.64
CA GLY A 200 19.50 17.03 -8.92
C GLY A 200 18.57 16.19 -9.80
N TYR A 201 18.90 14.92 -10.02
CA TYR A 201 18.08 13.97 -10.79
C TYR A 201 18.08 12.60 -10.11
N LEU A 202 16.95 11.91 -10.20
CA LEU A 202 16.91 10.46 -10.05
C LEU A 202 17.20 9.82 -11.41
N ARG A 203 18.38 9.23 -11.55
CA ARG A 203 18.74 8.42 -12.71
C ARG A 203 18.24 7.00 -12.51
N LEU A 204 17.49 6.46 -13.47
CA LEU A 204 17.18 5.04 -13.60
C LEU A 204 17.94 4.46 -14.80
N LYS A 205 18.78 3.44 -14.55
CA LYS A 205 19.42 2.66 -15.62
C LYS A 205 18.39 1.65 -16.15
N LEU A 206 18.30 1.51 -17.46
CA LEU A 206 17.37 0.57 -18.05
C LEU A 206 17.75 -0.86 -17.66
N LYS A 207 16.72 -1.65 -17.32
CA LYS A 207 16.84 -3.08 -17.05
C LYS A 207 16.05 -3.88 -18.08
N PRO A 208 16.52 -5.07 -18.52
CA PRO A 208 15.73 -5.94 -19.39
C PRO A 208 14.43 -6.41 -18.72
N GLU A 209 14.43 -6.53 -17.39
CA GLU A 209 13.27 -6.89 -16.59
C GLU A 209 12.07 -5.98 -16.83
N MET A 210 10.91 -6.58 -17.02
CA MET A 210 9.66 -5.87 -17.24
C MET A 210 8.85 -5.80 -15.95
N ILE A 211 8.15 -4.67 -15.74
CA ILE A 211 7.22 -4.50 -14.62
C ILE A 211 6.02 -5.48 -14.65
N SER A 212 5.76 -6.10 -15.81
CA SER A 212 4.76 -7.16 -16.01
C SER A 212 5.23 -8.55 -15.57
N GLU A 213 6.47 -8.69 -15.10
CA GLU A 213 7.06 -9.95 -14.66
C GLU A 213 7.28 -9.99 -13.14
N GLU A 214 7.49 -11.20 -12.62
CA GLU A 214 7.76 -11.41 -11.19
C GLU A 214 9.23 -11.22 -10.80
N VAL A 215 9.80 -10.08 -11.21
CA VAL A 215 11.24 -9.75 -11.10
C VAL A 215 11.49 -8.45 -10.34
N ASN A 216 12.74 -7.98 -10.26
CA ASN A 216 13.08 -6.63 -9.78
C ASN A 216 13.37 -5.72 -10.98
N PRO A 217 12.37 -4.99 -11.52
CA PRO A 217 12.57 -4.04 -12.62
C PRO A 217 13.21 -2.72 -12.14
N SER A 218 13.62 -1.86 -13.09
CA SER A 218 14.04 -0.49 -12.78
C SER A 218 12.80 0.38 -12.49
N PHE A 219 12.26 0.22 -11.28
CA PHE A 219 11.07 0.92 -10.81
C PHE A 219 11.31 1.47 -9.40
N ILE A 220 10.92 2.73 -9.21
CA ILE A 220 10.89 3.39 -7.90
C ILE A 220 9.55 4.10 -7.77
N GLY A 221 8.75 3.70 -6.78
CA GLY A 221 7.40 4.22 -6.60
C GLY A 221 7.02 4.44 -5.14
N ARG A 222 5.89 5.11 -4.95
CA ARG A 222 5.28 5.37 -3.65
C ARG A 222 3.83 4.87 -3.64
N ARG A 223 3.28 4.70 -2.45
CA ARG A 223 1.88 4.31 -2.23
C ARG A 223 0.96 5.42 -2.74
N GLN A 224 -0.17 5.04 -3.34
CA GLN A 224 -1.33 5.93 -3.43
C GLN A 224 -1.92 6.08 -2.02
N GLU A 225 -2.03 7.32 -1.52
CA GLU A 225 -2.46 7.63 -0.13
C GLU A 225 -3.81 8.37 -0.09
N HIS A 226 -4.33 8.81 -1.24
CA HIS A 226 -5.55 9.59 -1.37
C HIS A 226 -6.49 8.97 -2.41
N LEU A 227 -7.79 9.14 -2.18
CA LEU A 227 -8.84 8.69 -3.11
C LEU A 227 -8.78 9.50 -4.41
N SER A 228 -8.55 10.80 -4.30
CA SER A 228 -8.26 11.71 -5.40
C SER A 228 -6.84 12.26 -5.24
N PHE A 229 -6.06 12.28 -6.32
CA PHE A 229 -4.67 12.70 -6.28
C PHE A 229 -4.20 13.24 -7.64
N ALA A 230 -3.11 13.99 -7.63
CA ALA A 230 -2.33 14.31 -8.81
C ALA A 230 -0.89 13.81 -8.61
N ALA A 231 -0.35 13.12 -9.61
CA ALA A 231 1.03 12.69 -9.68
C ALA A 231 1.66 13.19 -10.97
N SER A 232 2.86 13.78 -10.91
CA SER A 232 3.55 14.25 -12.11
C SER A 232 5.06 14.15 -11.97
N CYS A 233 5.76 14.06 -13.11
CA CYS A 233 7.21 14.07 -13.16
C CYS A 233 7.72 14.81 -14.40
N ALA A 234 8.99 15.20 -14.37
CA ALA A 234 9.74 15.64 -15.54
C ALA A 234 10.83 14.62 -15.87
N LEU A 235 10.77 14.08 -17.08
CA LEU A 235 11.61 13.00 -17.59
C LEU A 235 12.51 13.51 -18.73
N GLN A 236 13.80 13.19 -18.65
CA GLN A 236 14.75 13.25 -19.76
C GLN A 236 15.13 11.82 -20.17
N PHE A 237 14.78 11.45 -21.39
CA PHE A 237 15.04 10.12 -21.93
C PHE A 237 14.99 10.17 -23.45
N GLU A 238 16.01 9.59 -24.10
CA GLU A 238 16.08 9.45 -25.55
C GLU A 238 16.25 7.96 -25.90
N PRO A 239 15.18 7.28 -26.33
CA PRO A 239 15.25 5.86 -26.68
C PRO A 239 16.05 5.65 -27.98
N HIS A 240 17.09 4.82 -27.91
CA HIS A 240 17.92 4.43 -29.06
C HIS A 240 17.37 3.21 -29.79
N HIS A 241 16.57 2.38 -29.10
CA HIS A 241 15.94 1.17 -29.62
C HIS A 241 14.44 1.14 -29.30
N GLU A 242 13.65 0.41 -30.09
CA GLU A 242 12.18 0.37 -29.92
C GLU A 242 11.74 -0.29 -28.59
N GLN A 243 12.61 -1.10 -27.99
CA GLN A 243 12.39 -1.76 -26.70
C GLN A 243 12.70 -0.88 -25.49
N GLU A 244 13.36 0.27 -25.71
CA GLU A 244 13.73 1.18 -24.63
C GLU A 244 12.54 2.08 -24.29
N VAL A 245 12.09 1.99 -23.05
CA VAL A 245 10.95 2.76 -22.53
C VAL A 245 11.28 3.39 -21.19
N ALA A 246 10.68 4.55 -20.93
CA ALA A 246 10.69 5.17 -19.60
C ALA A 246 9.44 6.04 -19.37
N GLY A 247 9.02 6.19 -18.12
CA GLY A 247 7.86 7.00 -17.77
C GLY A 247 7.30 6.75 -16.38
N ILE A 248 5.97 6.86 -16.24
CA ILE A 248 5.24 6.63 -14.98
C ILE A 248 4.42 5.34 -15.08
N VAL A 249 4.41 4.57 -14.00
CA VAL A 249 3.56 3.38 -13.85
C VAL A 249 2.64 3.57 -12.64
N LEU A 250 1.36 3.24 -12.83
CA LEU A 250 0.40 2.99 -11.76
C LEU A 250 0.18 1.48 -11.69
N LEU A 251 0.47 0.89 -10.54
CA LEU A 251 0.65 -0.54 -10.37
C LEU A 251 -0.15 -1.04 -9.17
N GLN A 252 -0.90 -2.12 -9.34
CA GLN A 252 -1.32 -2.95 -8.20
C GLN A 252 -0.45 -4.20 -8.11
N ASN A 253 -0.33 -4.93 -9.21
CA ASN A 253 0.58 -6.07 -9.36
C ASN A 253 0.98 -6.26 -10.83
N HIS A 254 1.82 -7.25 -11.10
CA HIS A 254 2.38 -7.50 -12.44
C HIS A 254 1.32 -7.74 -13.55
N ASN A 255 0.07 -8.08 -13.20
CA ASN A 255 -1.05 -8.28 -14.12
C ASN A 255 -2.05 -7.11 -14.20
N TYR A 256 -1.93 -6.10 -13.32
CA TYR A 256 -2.87 -4.98 -13.21
C TYR A 256 -2.12 -3.65 -13.05
N GLN A 257 -2.05 -2.90 -14.15
CA GLN A 257 -1.28 -1.66 -14.21
C GLN A 257 -1.72 -0.74 -15.36
N TYR A 258 -1.45 0.54 -15.21
CA TYR A 258 -1.38 1.53 -16.28
C TYR A 258 0.05 2.04 -16.41
N ARG A 259 0.58 2.08 -17.62
CA ARG A 259 1.93 2.58 -17.90
C ARG A 259 1.84 3.72 -18.90
N VAL A 260 2.39 4.87 -18.54
CA VAL A 260 2.57 6.00 -19.45
C VAL A 260 4.04 6.07 -19.82
N GLU A 261 4.36 5.59 -21.01
CA GLU A 261 5.74 5.34 -21.44
C GLU A 261 6.10 6.16 -22.67
N LEU A 262 7.27 6.80 -22.63
CA LEU A 262 7.97 7.30 -23.80
C LEU A 262 8.71 6.14 -24.47
N SER A 263 8.52 5.96 -25.77
CA SER A 263 9.23 5.00 -26.60
C SER A 263 9.59 5.60 -27.98
N SER A 264 10.46 4.91 -28.72
CA SER A 264 10.68 5.17 -30.15
C SER A 264 9.94 4.12 -30.99
N GLY A 265 9.36 4.53 -32.11
CA GLY A 265 8.86 3.59 -33.11
C GLY A 265 9.01 4.14 -34.52
N LYS A 266 9.62 3.35 -35.41
CA LYS A 266 9.93 3.78 -36.80
C LYS A 266 10.71 5.11 -36.87
N GLY A 267 11.52 5.40 -35.86
CA GLY A 267 12.33 6.63 -35.77
C GLY A 267 11.59 7.87 -35.27
N GLU A 268 10.35 7.75 -34.78
CA GLU A 268 9.61 8.85 -34.17
C GLU A 268 9.37 8.60 -32.67
N ARG A 269 9.57 9.64 -31.84
CA ARG A 269 9.20 9.62 -30.42
C ARG A 269 7.68 9.56 -30.27
N ARG A 270 7.21 8.71 -29.36
CA ARG A 270 5.79 8.61 -29.01
C ARG A 270 5.62 8.41 -27.51
N ILE A 271 4.50 8.88 -27.01
CA ILE A 271 4.01 8.54 -25.67
C ILE A 271 2.82 7.60 -25.81
N GLN A 272 2.78 6.55 -24.99
CA GLN A 272 1.73 5.55 -25.00
C GLN A 272 1.17 5.37 -23.59
N LEU A 273 -0.15 5.26 -23.50
CA LEU A 273 -0.83 4.76 -22.31
C LEU A 273 -1.18 3.30 -22.55
N ILE A 274 -0.56 2.41 -21.78
CA ILE A 274 -0.72 0.97 -21.86
C ILE A 274 -1.52 0.51 -20.64
N LYS A 275 -2.65 -0.13 -20.88
CA LYS A 275 -3.44 -0.83 -19.86
C LYS A 275 -3.00 -2.28 -19.85
N ARG A 276 -2.73 -2.83 -18.67
CA ARG A 276 -2.65 -4.28 -18.45
C ARG A 276 -3.70 -4.70 -17.44
N GLU A 277 -4.55 -5.63 -17.85
CA GLU A 277 -5.62 -6.17 -17.01
C GLU A 277 -5.68 -7.69 -17.19
N ALA A 278 -5.67 -8.43 -16.09
CA ALA A 278 -5.62 -9.90 -16.09
C ALA A 278 -4.52 -10.48 -17.00
N GLY A 279 -3.40 -9.75 -17.11
CA GLY A 279 -2.24 -10.15 -17.90
C GLY A 279 -2.31 -9.83 -19.41
N ALA A 280 -3.43 -9.32 -19.92
CA ALA A 280 -3.55 -8.84 -21.30
C ALA A 280 -3.13 -7.37 -21.39
N GLU A 281 -2.41 -6.98 -22.45
CA GLU A 281 -1.98 -5.59 -22.68
C GLU A 281 -2.72 -4.94 -23.84
N GLU A 282 -3.08 -3.68 -23.66
CA GLU A 282 -3.76 -2.85 -24.65
C GLU A 282 -3.16 -1.44 -24.63
N VAL A 283 -2.78 -0.91 -25.79
CA VAL A 283 -2.46 0.51 -25.95
C VAL A 283 -3.78 1.27 -26.07
N VAL A 284 -4.22 1.92 -24.99
CA VAL A 284 -5.53 2.59 -24.93
C VAL A 284 -5.48 4.05 -25.39
N ALA A 285 -4.29 4.63 -25.47
CA ALA A 285 -4.03 5.93 -26.10
C ALA A 285 -2.56 6.07 -26.51
N GLN A 286 -2.30 6.90 -27.53
CA GLN A 286 -0.94 7.24 -27.94
C GLN A 286 -0.91 8.60 -28.64
N ALA A 287 0.24 9.27 -28.58
CA ALA A 287 0.50 10.51 -29.32
C ALA A 287 1.95 10.54 -29.83
N LYS A 288 2.15 11.19 -30.98
CA LYS A 288 3.50 11.53 -31.46
C LYS A 288 4.06 12.67 -30.63
N LEU A 289 5.34 12.64 -30.33
CA LEU A 289 6.03 13.70 -29.61
C LEU A 289 7.05 14.40 -30.52
N PRO A 290 7.09 15.74 -30.53
CA PRO A 290 8.22 16.43 -31.11
C PRO A 290 9.47 16.20 -30.25
N GLU A 291 10.65 16.42 -30.84
CA GLU A 291 11.89 16.50 -30.08
C GLU A 291 11.77 17.55 -28.97
N SER A 292 12.21 17.17 -27.77
CA SER A 292 12.15 18.00 -26.58
C SER A 292 13.18 17.56 -25.56
N GLU A 293 13.71 18.52 -24.81
CA GLU A 293 14.69 18.27 -23.74
C GLU A 293 14.06 17.50 -22.57
N LYS A 294 12.84 17.87 -22.17
CA LYS A 294 12.08 17.24 -21.09
C LYS A 294 10.68 16.86 -21.58
N LEU A 295 10.23 15.68 -21.16
CA LEU A 295 8.84 15.25 -21.21
C LEU A 295 8.24 15.37 -19.82
N TYR A 296 7.13 16.07 -19.69
CA TYR A 296 6.33 16.11 -18.47
C TYR A 296 5.21 15.10 -18.61
N VAL A 297 5.01 14.28 -17.58
CA VAL A 297 3.91 13.30 -17.52
C VAL A 297 3.10 13.60 -16.27
N LYS A 298 1.77 13.62 -16.39
CA LYS A 298 0.87 13.86 -15.26
C LYS A 298 -0.31 12.90 -15.30
N VAL A 299 -0.70 12.43 -14.13
CA VAL A 299 -1.91 11.64 -13.89
C VAL A 299 -2.70 12.30 -12.78
N GLU A 300 -3.96 12.60 -13.05
CA GLU A 300 -4.92 13.10 -12.07
C GLU A 300 -6.01 12.03 -11.89
N ALA A 301 -6.29 11.67 -10.65
CA ALA A 301 -7.39 10.79 -10.30
C ALA A 301 -8.42 11.60 -9.53
N VAL A 302 -9.65 11.65 -10.05
CA VAL A 302 -10.83 12.11 -9.31
C VAL A 302 -11.60 10.85 -8.95
N GLU A 303 -11.41 10.39 -7.71
CA GLU A 303 -11.85 9.07 -7.29
C GLU A 303 -11.37 7.96 -8.25
N GLN A 304 -12.29 7.30 -8.96
CA GLN A 304 -11.98 6.20 -9.88
C GLN A 304 -11.78 6.66 -11.33
N ASP A 305 -11.95 7.95 -11.64
CA ASP A 305 -11.73 8.47 -12.99
C ASP A 305 -10.30 8.99 -13.10
N TYR A 306 -9.47 8.28 -13.86
CA TYR A 306 -8.07 8.61 -14.07
C TYR A 306 -7.91 9.37 -15.39
N HIS A 307 -7.13 10.44 -15.33
CA HIS A 307 -6.88 11.37 -16.42
C HIS A 307 -5.38 11.50 -16.64
N PHE A 308 -4.94 11.24 -17.86
CA PHE A 308 -3.54 11.15 -18.25
C PHE A 308 -3.17 12.29 -19.19
N TYR A 309 -2.10 13.00 -18.87
CA TYR A 309 -1.63 14.17 -19.58
C TYR A 309 -0.13 14.09 -19.83
N TYR A 310 0.33 14.81 -20.86
CA TYR A 310 1.74 15.00 -21.14
C TYR A 310 2.03 16.42 -21.62
N ALA A 311 3.27 16.87 -21.53
CA ALA A 311 3.71 18.12 -22.14
C ALA A 311 5.18 18.05 -22.54
N THR A 312 5.58 18.78 -23.58
CA THR A 312 7.00 18.98 -23.95
C THR A 312 7.55 20.33 -23.47
N LYS A 313 6.67 21.14 -22.86
CA LYS A 313 6.98 22.41 -22.18
C LYS A 313 6.20 22.44 -20.88
N ALA A 314 6.83 22.91 -19.81
CA ALA A 314 6.19 22.98 -18.50
C ALA A 314 4.83 23.69 -18.56
N GLU A 315 3.84 23.15 -17.83
CA GLU A 315 2.46 23.64 -17.74
C GLU A 315 1.64 23.69 -19.05
N GLN A 316 2.17 23.23 -20.18
CA GLN A 316 1.44 23.15 -21.45
C GLN A 316 0.86 21.76 -21.67
N TRP A 317 0.01 21.34 -20.72
CA TRP A 317 -0.58 20.01 -20.69
C TRP A 317 -1.44 19.71 -21.92
N GLN A 318 -1.20 18.54 -22.52
CA GLN A 318 -2.03 17.91 -23.55
C GLN A 318 -2.65 16.66 -22.97
N THR A 319 -3.93 16.45 -23.26
CA THR A 319 -4.65 15.25 -22.86
C THR A 319 -4.18 14.05 -23.68
N LEU A 320 -3.71 13.01 -23.00
CA LEU A 320 -3.50 11.69 -23.61
C LEU A 320 -4.80 10.89 -23.59
N LYS A 321 -5.45 10.83 -22.42
CA LYS A 321 -6.72 10.14 -22.23
C LYS A 321 -7.40 10.60 -20.94
N GLU A 322 -8.72 10.67 -20.93
CA GLU A 322 -9.53 10.98 -19.75
C GLU A 322 -10.54 9.86 -19.49
N TYR A 323 -11.08 9.82 -18.26
CA TYR A 323 -12.10 8.87 -17.82
C TYR A 323 -11.65 7.41 -17.96
N VAL A 324 -10.41 7.13 -17.56
CA VAL A 324 -9.86 5.78 -17.50
C VAL A 324 -10.24 5.15 -16.16
N ASP A 325 -10.78 3.93 -16.19
CA ASP A 325 -11.29 3.26 -14.99
C ASP A 325 -10.17 2.81 -14.04
N GLY A 326 -9.99 3.54 -12.94
CA GLY A 326 -9.02 3.24 -11.88
C GLY A 326 -9.32 1.96 -11.11
N ARG A 327 -10.53 1.40 -11.20
CA ARG A 327 -10.94 0.21 -10.42
C ARG A 327 -10.11 -1.02 -10.71
N ILE A 328 -9.46 -1.12 -11.86
CA ILE A 328 -8.56 -2.25 -12.17
C ILE A 328 -7.39 -2.36 -11.18
N LEU A 329 -7.03 -1.26 -10.51
CA LEU A 329 -5.94 -1.20 -9.53
C LEU A 329 -6.43 -1.47 -8.09
N SER A 330 -7.71 -1.79 -7.91
CA SER A 330 -8.27 -2.17 -6.62
C SER A 330 -7.87 -3.58 -6.21
N THR A 331 -7.76 -3.85 -4.90
CA THR A 331 -7.62 -5.21 -4.38
C THR A 331 -8.78 -6.12 -4.83
N ASP A 332 -9.97 -5.55 -5.04
CA ASP A 332 -11.18 -6.30 -5.39
C ASP A 332 -11.17 -6.83 -6.83
N VAL A 333 -10.42 -6.18 -7.74
CA VAL A 333 -10.20 -6.63 -9.12
C VAL A 333 -8.87 -7.36 -9.27
N ALA A 334 -7.78 -6.78 -8.76
CA ALA A 334 -6.43 -7.29 -8.96
C ALA A 334 -6.04 -8.41 -7.99
N GLY A 335 -6.77 -8.57 -6.88
CA GLY A 335 -6.47 -9.53 -5.83
C GLY A 335 -5.27 -9.15 -4.95
N GLY A 336 -4.84 -10.09 -4.13
CA GLY A 336 -3.68 -9.92 -3.24
C GLY A 336 -3.97 -9.07 -1.99
N PHE A 337 -2.90 -8.50 -1.43
CA PHE A 337 -2.93 -7.84 -0.11
C PHE A 337 -2.31 -6.43 -0.08
N ALA A 338 -2.01 -5.89 -1.25
CA ALA A 338 -1.41 -4.58 -1.45
C ALA A 338 -2.45 -3.56 -1.97
N GLY A 339 -2.10 -2.27 -1.83
CA GLY A 339 -2.75 -1.17 -2.52
C GLY A 339 -1.95 -0.72 -3.75
N ALA A 340 -2.50 0.24 -4.49
CA ALA A 340 -1.90 0.82 -5.67
C ALA A 340 -0.64 1.63 -5.34
N TYR A 341 0.34 1.54 -6.23
CA TYR A 341 1.57 2.32 -6.25
C TYR A 341 1.62 3.18 -7.50
N ILE A 342 2.32 4.30 -7.40
CA ILE A 342 2.59 5.19 -8.52
C ILE A 342 4.09 5.48 -8.50
N GLY A 343 4.77 5.37 -9.62
CA GLY A 343 6.23 5.50 -9.64
C GLY A 343 6.84 5.68 -11.01
N MET A 344 8.14 5.96 -10.99
CA MET A 344 9.00 6.12 -12.14
C MET A 344 9.51 4.75 -12.58
N TYR A 345 9.61 4.55 -13.89
CA TYR A 345 9.95 3.28 -14.49
C TYR A 345 10.84 3.47 -15.72
N ALA A 346 11.80 2.56 -15.91
CA ALA A 346 12.59 2.44 -17.12
C ALA A 346 12.85 0.96 -17.44
N SER A 347 12.82 0.57 -18.72
CA SER A 347 13.11 -0.79 -19.13
C SER A 347 13.58 -0.87 -20.57
N SER A 348 14.39 -1.87 -20.87
CA SER A 348 14.79 -2.25 -22.22
C SER A 348 14.06 -3.50 -22.73
N GLN A 349 12.96 -3.89 -22.06
CA GLN A 349 12.01 -4.94 -22.48
C GLN A 349 12.68 -6.20 -23.03
N GLY A 350 13.50 -6.85 -22.20
CA GLY A 350 14.20 -8.10 -22.53
C GLY A 350 15.51 -7.91 -23.32
N ALA A 351 15.82 -6.71 -23.81
CA ALA A 351 17.10 -6.42 -24.46
C ALA A 351 18.14 -5.89 -23.47
N ALA A 352 19.43 -6.07 -23.78
CA ALA A 352 20.48 -5.35 -23.08
C ALA A 352 20.48 -3.87 -23.51
N SER A 353 20.70 -2.96 -22.56
CA SER A 353 20.82 -1.52 -22.81
C SER A 353 21.75 -0.90 -21.77
N GLU A 354 22.53 0.09 -22.19
CA GLU A 354 23.31 0.97 -21.32
C GLU A 354 22.66 2.35 -21.16
N ASN A 355 21.45 2.51 -21.71
CA ASN A 355 20.73 3.78 -21.69
C ASN A 355 20.15 4.06 -20.28
N VAL A 356 19.82 5.32 -20.03
CA VAL A 356 19.35 5.81 -18.75
C VAL A 356 18.19 6.78 -18.93
N ALA A 357 17.29 6.80 -17.95
CA ALA A 357 16.20 7.75 -17.84
C ALA A 357 16.44 8.65 -16.61
N ASP A 358 16.50 9.96 -16.82
CA ASP A 358 16.76 10.93 -15.76
C ASP A 358 15.46 11.66 -15.39
N PHE A 359 15.02 11.52 -14.15
CA PHE A 359 13.85 12.20 -13.60
C PHE A 359 14.32 13.41 -12.78
N ASP A 360 13.93 14.61 -13.20
CA ASP A 360 14.29 15.90 -12.58
C ASP A 360 13.55 16.12 -11.25
N TRP A 361 12.30 15.70 -11.21
CA TRP A 361 11.47 15.76 -10.01
C TRP A 361 10.27 14.82 -10.15
N PHE A 362 9.70 14.45 -9.00
CA PHE A 362 8.41 13.79 -8.92
C PHE A 362 7.53 14.46 -7.87
N GLU A 363 6.32 14.84 -8.27
CA GLU A 363 5.34 15.45 -7.40
C GLU A 363 4.12 14.55 -7.21
N TYR A 364 3.65 14.45 -5.96
CA TYR A 364 2.38 13.82 -5.61
C TYR A 364 1.63 14.65 -4.58
N ARG A 365 0.36 14.94 -4.87
CA ARG A 365 -0.55 15.72 -4.02
C ARG A 365 -1.89 15.01 -3.91
N GLY A 366 -2.43 14.94 -2.69
CA GLY A 366 -3.86 14.64 -2.51
C GLY A 366 -4.72 15.82 -2.99
N MET A 367 -5.89 15.54 -3.54
CA MET A 367 -6.85 16.54 -4.04
C MET A 367 -8.05 16.70 -3.12
#